data_AF-A0A7V6TFM5-F1
#
_entry.id   AF-A0A7V6TFM5-F1
#
_cell.length_a   1.000
_cell.length_b   1.000
_cell.length_c   1.000
_cell.angle_alpha   90.00
_cell.angle_beta   90.00
_cell.angle_gamma   90.00
#
_symmetry.space_group_name_H-M   'P 1'
#
loop_
_entity.id
_entity.type
_entity.pdbx_description
1 polymer ?
#
loop_
_entity_poly.entity_id
_entity_poly.type
_entity_poly.pdbx_seq_one_letter_code
_entity_poly.pdbx_strand_id
1 'polypeptide(L)'
;MRKFDRMEWPKKFKLKGSVLLIVVLAMAFGFWLQRREHSNIADQIEITDLNFDEWGTQHIQISYTIENKSKKELSVRLLAKVWDAEDQEIASALFDVEVPPKTRQNRSKLFDRLNRVLKEGEAPHRANIVLYPKRSL
;
A
#
# COMPACT_ATOMS: atom_id res chain seq x y z
N MET A 1 22.61 -69.60 29.58
CA MET A 1 22.26 -68.79 28.40
C MET A 1 22.01 -67.35 28.85
N ARG A 2 22.88 -66.40 28.45
CA ARG A 2 22.73 -64.97 28.78
C ARG A 2 21.60 -64.37 27.95
N LYS A 3 20.54 -63.87 28.59
CA LYS A 3 19.50 -63.06 27.94
C LYS A 3 20.08 -61.68 27.68
N PHE A 4 20.25 -61.32 26.41
CA PHE A 4 20.52 -59.95 26.02
C PHE A 4 19.22 -59.16 26.13
N ASP A 5 19.23 -58.13 26.96
CA ASP A 5 18.12 -57.20 27.10
C ASP A 5 18.07 -56.33 25.84
N ARG A 6 16.94 -56.36 25.12
CA ARG A 6 16.77 -55.56 23.89
C ARG A 6 16.54 -54.11 24.31
N MET A 7 17.45 -53.23 23.91
CA MET A 7 17.25 -51.79 24.09
C MET A 7 16.04 -51.34 23.26
N GLU A 8 14.98 -50.93 23.95
CA GLU A 8 13.72 -50.52 23.32
C GLU A 8 13.93 -49.21 22.55
N TRP A 9 13.77 -49.29 21.22
CA TRP A 9 13.86 -48.15 20.31
C TRP A 9 12.88 -47.04 20.75
N PRO A 10 13.27 -45.75 20.73
CA PRO A 10 12.40 -44.67 21.17
C PRO A 10 11.13 -44.65 20.32
N LYS A 11 9.99 -44.90 20.96
CA LYS A 11 8.66 -44.86 20.33
C LYS A 11 8.45 -43.46 19.76
N LYS A 12 8.26 -43.36 18.44
CA LYS A 12 7.83 -42.12 17.80
C LYS A 12 6.46 -41.75 18.36
N PHE A 13 6.41 -40.77 19.26
CA PHE A 13 5.17 -40.28 19.83
C PHE A 13 4.34 -39.64 18.71
N LYS A 14 3.27 -40.34 18.30
CA LYS A 14 2.27 -39.73 17.41
C LYS A 14 1.65 -38.56 18.17
N LEU A 15 1.72 -37.37 17.58
CA LEU A 15 1.01 -36.20 18.11
C LEU A 15 -0.46 -36.57 18.29
N LYS A 16 -1.00 -36.35 19.49
CA LYS A 16 -2.43 -36.57 19.75
C LYS A 16 -3.23 -35.68 18.79
N GLY A 17 -4.32 -36.20 18.22
CA GLY A 17 -5.15 -35.45 17.27
C GLY A 17 -5.64 -34.10 17.80
N SER A 18 -5.75 -33.96 19.13
CA SER A 18 -6.03 -32.68 19.80
C SER A 18 -4.97 -31.61 19.57
N VAL A 19 -3.69 -31.98 19.53
CA VAL A 19 -2.59 -31.04 19.27
C VAL A 19 -2.63 -30.55 17.82
N LEU A 20 -2.94 -31.46 16.88
CA LEU A 20 -3.07 -31.11 15.47
C LEU A 20 -4.23 -30.12 15.25
N LEU A 21 -5.35 -30.32 15.95
CA LEU A 21 -6.52 -29.45 15.86
C LEU A 21 -6.24 -28.04 16.40
N ILE A 22 -5.46 -27.92 17.50
CA ILE A 22 -5.02 -26.62 18.04
C ILE A 22 -4.16 -25.86 17.03
N VAL A 23 -3.23 -26.55 16.34
CA VAL A 23 -2.37 -25.92 15.33
C VAL A 23 -3.18 -25.38 14.16
N VAL A 24 -4.18 -26.13 13.69
CA VAL A 24 -5.07 -25.67 12.60
C VAL A 24 -5.89 -24.45 13.04
N LEU A 25 -6.42 -24.45 14.27
CA LEU A 25 -7.14 -23.29 14.81
C LEU A 25 -6.22 -22.07 14.94
N ALA A 26 -4.98 -22.25 15.38
CA ALA A 26 -4.01 -21.16 15.49
C ALA A 26 -3.67 -20.58 14.10
N MET A 27 -3.52 -21.42 13.07
CA MET A 27 -3.32 -20.97 11.69
C MET A 27 -4.52 -20.18 11.16
N ALA A 28 -5.74 -20.69 11.37
CA ALA A 28 -6.96 -20.01 10.95
C ALA A 28 -7.13 -18.66 11.66
N PHE A 29 -6.83 -18.61 12.96
CA PHE A 29 -6.89 -17.38 13.75
C PHE A 29 -5.83 -16.37 13.31
N GLY A 30 -4.59 -16.82 13.06
CA GLY A 30 -3.52 -15.96 12.54
C GLY A 30 -3.87 -15.35 11.19
N PHE A 31 -4.41 -16.16 10.26
CA PHE A 31 -4.86 -15.68 8.96
C PHE A 31 -6.01 -14.67 9.08
N TRP A 32 -6.94 -14.90 10.01
CA TRP A 32 -8.05 -13.97 10.26
C TRP A 32 -7.58 -12.63 10.83
N LEU A 33 -6.63 -12.65 11.77
CA LEU A 33 -6.05 -11.44 12.35
C LEU A 33 -5.32 -10.60 11.29
N GLN A 34 -4.49 -11.25 10.46
CA GLN A 34 -3.73 -10.59 9.40
C GLN A 34 -4.65 -9.93 8.37
N ARG A 35 -5.76 -10.59 8.00
CA ARG A 35 -6.71 -10.05 7.01
C ARG A 35 -7.39 -8.76 7.49
N ARG A 36 -7.65 -8.62 8.79
CA ARG A 36 -8.26 -7.41 9.38
C ARG A 36 -7.33 -6.20 9.37
N GLU A 37 -6.02 -6.39 9.49
CA GLU A 37 -5.09 -5.26 9.51
C GLU A 37 -4.92 -4.63 8.12
N HIS A 38 -4.90 -5.45 7.07
CA HIS A 38 -4.73 -4.98 5.70
C HIS A 38 -5.96 -4.26 5.11
N SER A 39 -7.18 -4.61 5.52
CA SER A 39 -8.38 -3.97 4.98
C SER A 39 -8.53 -2.50 5.38
N ASN A 40 -7.90 -2.08 6.48
CA ASN A 40 -8.25 -0.80 7.10
C ASN A 40 -7.38 0.38 6.67
N ILE A 41 -6.31 0.16 5.89
CA ILE A 41 -5.38 1.24 5.52
C ILE A 41 -6.04 2.22 4.53
N ALA A 42 -6.85 1.72 3.59
CA ALA A 42 -7.55 2.55 2.61
C ALA A 42 -8.58 3.48 3.27
N ASP A 43 -9.30 3.00 4.29
CA ASP A 43 -10.30 3.79 5.01
C ASP A 43 -9.68 4.84 5.95
N GLN A 44 -8.39 4.71 6.26
CA GLN A 44 -7.67 5.57 7.19
C GLN A 44 -7.01 6.78 6.52
N ILE A 45 -6.92 6.79 5.19
CA ILE A 45 -6.28 7.87 4.45
C ILE A 45 -7.26 8.50 3.49
N GLU A 46 -7.42 9.81 3.61
CA GLU A 46 -8.26 10.61 2.72
C GLU A 46 -7.37 11.55 1.92
N ILE A 47 -7.58 11.57 0.60
CA ILE A 47 -6.89 12.48 -0.32
C ILE A 47 -7.96 13.42 -0.89
N THR A 48 -7.78 14.71 -0.70
CA THR A 48 -8.74 15.77 -1.03
C THR A 48 -8.03 16.94 -1.70
N ASP A 49 -8.82 17.89 -2.23
CA ASP A 49 -8.36 19.19 -2.70
C ASP A 49 -7.21 19.09 -3.72
N LEU A 50 -7.43 18.31 -4.78
CA LEU A 50 -6.46 18.16 -5.86
C LEU A 50 -6.55 19.33 -6.82
N ASN A 51 -5.47 20.09 -6.96
CA ASN A 51 -5.40 21.27 -7.82
C ASN A 51 -4.13 21.27 -8.68
N PHE A 52 -4.18 22.01 -9.78
CA PHE A 52 -3.02 22.33 -10.60
C PHE A 52 -2.47 23.68 -10.14
N ASP A 53 -1.27 23.69 -9.56
CA ASP A 53 -0.65 24.93 -9.06
C ASP A 53 0.05 25.68 -10.19
N GLU A 54 0.87 24.95 -10.95
CA GLU A 54 1.73 25.49 -12.01
C GLU A 54 1.91 24.43 -13.08
N TRP A 55 1.97 24.85 -14.35
CA TRP A 55 2.32 23.96 -15.45
C TRP A 55 3.04 24.73 -16.54
N GLY A 56 3.89 24.02 -17.25
CA GLY A 56 4.56 24.49 -18.45
C GLY A 56 4.75 23.36 -19.43
N THR A 57 5.43 23.65 -20.54
CA THR A 57 5.65 22.69 -21.63
C THR A 57 6.29 21.36 -21.15
N GLN A 58 7.18 21.43 -20.16
CA GLN A 58 7.99 20.29 -19.69
C GLN A 58 7.73 19.87 -18.25
N HIS A 59 6.88 20.59 -17.51
CA HIS A 59 6.63 20.29 -16.10
C HIS A 59 5.18 20.55 -15.73
N ILE A 60 4.71 19.82 -14.73
CA ILE A 60 3.38 20.01 -14.15
C ILE A 60 3.52 19.90 -12.64
N GLN A 61 2.94 20.82 -11.90
CA GLN A 61 2.85 20.76 -10.44
C GLN A 61 1.40 20.59 -10.02
N ILE A 62 1.14 19.56 -9.23
CA ILE A 62 -0.15 19.35 -8.57
C ILE A 62 -0.01 19.55 -7.07
N SER A 63 -0.99 20.19 -6.45
CA SER A 63 -1.18 20.18 -5.00
C SER A 63 -2.29 19.20 -4.63
N TYR A 64 -2.17 18.61 -3.45
CA TYR A 64 -3.16 17.72 -2.89
C TYR A 64 -3.09 17.77 -1.37
N THR A 65 -4.24 17.60 -0.74
CA THR A 65 -4.32 17.47 0.71
C THR A 65 -4.46 16.00 1.08
N ILE A 66 -3.60 15.54 1.98
CA ILE A 66 -3.64 14.17 2.53
C ILE A 66 -3.93 14.23 4.02
N GLU A 67 -4.89 13.42 4.46
CA GLU A 67 -5.26 13.29 5.87
C GLU A 67 -5.10 11.84 6.32
N ASN A 68 -4.39 11.64 7.44
CA ASN A 68 -4.32 10.36 8.13
C ASN A 68 -5.25 10.39 9.34
N LYS A 69 -6.34 9.62 9.29
CA LYS A 69 -7.33 9.49 10.38
C LYS A 69 -6.93 8.48 11.45
N SER A 70 -5.86 7.72 11.21
CA SER A 70 -5.40 6.69 12.14
C SER A 70 -4.61 7.27 13.31
N LYS A 71 -4.45 6.44 14.35
CA LYS A 71 -3.62 6.77 15.52
C LYS A 71 -2.14 6.44 15.31
N LYS A 72 -1.77 5.89 14.15
CA LYS A 72 -0.40 5.47 13.84
C LYS A 72 0.12 6.27 12.64
N GLU A 73 1.43 6.38 12.53
CA GLU A 73 2.04 6.86 11.30
C GLU A 73 1.82 5.84 10.18
N LEU A 74 1.47 6.33 9.00
CA LEU A 74 1.22 5.50 7.83
C LEU A 74 2.21 5.89 6.73
N SER A 75 2.96 4.91 6.24
CA SER A 75 3.76 5.02 5.03
C SER A 75 2.93 4.46 3.88
N VAL A 76 2.52 5.32 2.95
CA VAL A 76 1.70 4.93 1.81
C VAL A 76 2.31 5.30 0.49
N ARG A 77 2.09 4.41 -0.47
CA ARG A 77 2.50 4.59 -1.85
C ARG A 77 1.35 5.19 -2.63
N LEU A 78 1.61 6.30 -3.30
CA LEU A 78 0.66 7.03 -4.11
C LEU A 78 1.06 6.93 -5.57
N LEU A 79 0.07 6.74 -6.43
CA LEU A 79 0.19 6.85 -7.87
C LEU A 79 -0.56 8.10 -8.31
N ALA A 80 0.18 9.12 -8.70
CA ALA A 80 -0.37 10.31 -9.29
C ALA A 80 -0.34 10.19 -10.82
N LYS A 81 -1.44 10.57 -11.47
CA LYS A 81 -1.61 10.56 -12.92
C LYS A 81 -2.22 11.86 -13.39
N VAL A 82 -1.78 12.33 -14.54
CA VAL A 82 -2.27 13.57 -15.17
C VAL A 82 -2.65 13.26 -16.62
N TRP A 83 -3.78 13.79 -17.05
CA TRP A 83 -4.34 13.62 -18.39
C TRP A 83 -4.67 14.95 -19.05
N ASP A 84 -4.65 14.95 -20.38
CA ASP A 84 -5.12 16.06 -21.21
C ASP A 84 -6.65 16.01 -21.41
N ALA A 85 -7.16 16.90 -22.26
CA ALA A 85 -8.56 16.97 -22.63
C ALA A 85 -9.04 15.80 -23.51
N GLU A 86 -8.12 15.03 -24.10
CA GLU A 86 -8.38 13.86 -24.94
C GLU A 86 -8.24 12.54 -24.14
N ASP A 87 -8.13 12.62 -22.81
CA ASP A 87 -7.89 11.49 -21.90
C ASP A 87 -6.57 10.73 -22.15
N GLN A 88 -5.59 11.36 -22.80
CA GLN A 88 -4.25 10.82 -22.94
C GLN A 88 -3.40 11.13 -21.70
N GLU A 89 -2.69 10.12 -21.20
CA GLU A 89 -1.83 10.26 -20.01
C GLU A 89 -0.60 11.13 -20.35
N ILE A 90 -0.54 12.32 -19.76
CA ILE A 90 0.59 13.25 -19.92
C ILE A 90 1.74 12.82 -19.02
N ALA A 91 1.46 12.44 -17.77
CA ALA A 91 2.47 12.06 -16.80
C ALA A 91 1.91 11.11 -15.75
N SER A 92 2.80 10.26 -15.22
CA SER A 92 2.52 9.48 -14.02
C SER A 92 3.75 9.36 -13.14
N ALA A 93 3.51 9.36 -11.83
CA ALA A 93 4.56 9.22 -10.84
C ALA A 93 4.08 8.34 -9.69
N LEU A 94 4.90 7.36 -9.34
CA LEU A 94 4.72 6.52 -8.17
C LEU A 94 5.69 7.01 -7.09
N PHE A 95 5.19 7.35 -5.91
CA PHE A 95 6.01 7.86 -4.82
C PHE A 95 5.46 7.46 -3.46
N ASP A 96 6.34 7.41 -2.46
CA ASP A 96 5.99 7.06 -1.08
C ASP A 96 5.87 8.33 -0.23
N VAL A 97 4.90 8.33 0.67
CA VAL A 97 4.58 9.46 1.56
C VAL A 97 4.36 8.91 2.97
N GLU A 98 5.09 9.46 3.92
CA GLU A 98 4.85 9.25 5.35
C GLU A 98 3.90 10.31 5.87
N VAL A 99 2.78 9.88 6.44
CA VAL A 99 1.75 10.77 6.99
C VAL A 99 1.63 10.53 8.50
N PRO A 100 1.99 11.53 9.33
CA PRO A 100 1.87 11.44 10.78
C PRO A 100 0.43 11.19 11.24
N PRO A 101 0.23 10.57 12.42
CA PRO A 101 -1.09 10.21 12.92
C PRO A 101 -1.98 11.43 13.15
N LYS A 102 -3.26 11.34 12.76
CA LYS A 102 -4.28 12.40 12.96
C LYS A 102 -3.88 13.76 12.40
N THR A 103 -3.13 13.78 11.31
CA THR A 103 -2.71 15.02 10.66
C THR A 103 -3.31 15.17 9.28
N ARG A 104 -3.65 16.41 8.92
CA ARG A 104 -3.99 16.83 7.57
C ARG A 104 -2.86 17.71 7.06
N GLN A 105 -2.31 17.39 5.90
CA GLN A 105 -1.17 18.08 5.31
C GLN A 105 -1.46 18.41 3.86
N ASN A 106 -1.17 19.65 3.46
CA ASN A 106 -1.13 20.01 2.05
C ASN A 106 0.28 19.70 1.52
N ARG A 107 0.34 18.97 0.40
CA ARG A 107 1.59 18.59 -0.26
C ARG A 107 1.48 18.87 -1.75
N SER A 108 2.62 19.10 -2.38
CA SER A 108 2.69 19.21 -3.82
C SER A 108 3.59 18.13 -4.42
N LYS A 109 3.32 17.80 -5.67
CA LYS A 109 4.16 16.92 -6.47
C LYS A 109 4.45 17.60 -7.80
N LEU A 110 5.74 17.85 -8.05
CA LEU A 110 6.25 18.27 -9.34
C LEU A 110 6.53 17.04 -10.20
N PHE A 111 6.02 17.07 -11.44
CA PHE A 111 6.34 16.17 -12.52
C PHE A 111 7.34 16.87 -13.43
N ASP A 112 8.59 16.45 -13.35
CA ASP A 112 9.72 16.90 -14.17
C ASP A 112 9.86 16.10 -15.48
N ARG A 113 9.30 14.89 -15.50
CA ARG A 113 9.28 14.00 -16.66
C ARG A 113 7.85 13.72 -17.08
N LEU A 114 7.49 14.28 -18.23
CA LEU A 114 6.21 14.01 -18.88
C LEU A 114 6.40 12.91 -19.94
N ASN A 115 5.43 12.00 -20.03
CA ASN A 115 5.38 10.99 -21.09
C ASN A 115 5.19 11.67 -22.47
N ARG A 116 4.48 12.80 -22.48
CA ARG A 116 4.30 13.68 -23.63
C ARG A 116 4.44 15.14 -23.19
N VAL A 117 5.08 15.94 -24.03
CA VAL A 117 5.23 17.39 -23.83
C VAL A 117 3.88 18.09 -24.03
N LEU A 118 3.56 19.06 -23.18
CA LEU A 118 2.39 19.93 -23.36
C LEU A 118 2.61 20.88 -24.54
N LYS A 119 1.64 20.99 -25.46
CA LYS A 119 1.69 21.96 -26.56
C LYS A 119 1.54 23.39 -26.02
N GLU A 120 1.95 24.37 -26.82
CA GLU A 120 1.80 25.78 -26.45
C GLU A 120 0.32 26.14 -26.28
N GLY A 121 -0.06 26.63 -25.09
CA GLY A 121 -1.45 26.91 -24.73
C GLY A 121 -2.27 25.70 -24.28
N GLU A 122 -1.68 24.49 -24.25
CA GLU A 122 -2.33 23.29 -23.71
C GLU A 122 -2.24 23.29 -22.18
N ALA A 123 -3.36 23.05 -21.50
CA ALA A 123 -3.44 22.96 -20.05
C ALA A 123 -3.75 21.52 -19.61
N PRO A 124 -3.19 21.05 -18.48
CA PRO A 124 -3.58 19.78 -17.91
C PRO A 124 -5.07 19.83 -17.51
N HIS A 125 -5.83 18.81 -17.88
CA HIS A 125 -7.28 18.82 -17.71
C HIS A 125 -7.72 18.07 -16.46
N ARG A 126 -7.14 16.90 -16.24
CA ARG A 126 -7.53 16.00 -15.16
C ARG A 126 -6.32 15.43 -14.48
N ALA A 127 -6.38 15.33 -13.16
CA ALA A 127 -5.38 14.62 -12.39
C ALA A 127 -6.06 13.78 -11.32
N ASN A 128 -5.38 12.71 -10.95
CA ASN A 128 -5.87 11.76 -9.95
C ASN A 128 -4.69 11.25 -9.14
N ILE A 129 -4.90 11.09 -7.84
CA ILE A 129 -3.95 10.46 -6.94
C ILE A 129 -4.66 9.30 -6.27
N VAL A 130 -4.15 8.10 -6.51
CA VAL A 130 -4.71 6.87 -5.93
C VAL A 130 -3.71 6.21 -5.02
N LEU A 131 -4.22 5.60 -3.94
CA LEU A 131 -3.44 4.68 -3.11
C LEU A 131 -3.03 3.48 -3.96
N TYR A 132 -1.73 3.25 -4.05
CA TYR A 132 -1.17 2.11 -4.77
C TYR A 132 -0.73 1.05 -3.74
N PRO A 133 -1.55 0.00 -3.49
CA PRO A 133 -1.23 -0.97 -2.46
C PRO A 133 0.07 -1.69 -2.80
N LYS A 134 1.02 -1.67 -1.86
CA LYS A 134 2.21 -2.52 -1.95
C LYS A 134 1.75 -3.97 -1.78
N ARG A 135 1.58 -4.70 -2.88
CA ARG A 135 1.44 -6.16 -2.81
C ARG A 135 2.73 -6.68 -2.20
N SER A 136 2.66 -7.17 -0.96
CA SER A 136 3.68 -8.10 -0.47
C SER A 136 3.55 -9.34 -1.34
N LEU A 137 4.56 -9.60 -2.17
CA LEU A 137 4.78 -10.93 -2.75
C LEU A 137 5.14 -11.92 -1.65
#